data_AF-X0VGX4-F1
#
_entry.id   AF-X0VGX4-F1
#
_cell.length_a   1.000
_cell.length_b   1.000
_cell.length_c   1.000
_cell.angle_alpha   90.00
_cell.angle_beta   90.00
_cell.angle_gamma   90.00
#
_symmetry.space_group_name_H-M   'P 1'
#
loop_
_entity.id
_entity.type
_entity.pdbx_description
1 polymer ?
#
loop_
_entity_poly.entity_id
_entity_poly.type
_entity_poly.pdbx_seq_one_letter_code
_entity_poly.pdbx_strand_id
1 'polypeptide(L)'
;QQEQIFQSAKELDLRRRQFEEKREDETKKEKHFFTILSNADGILQSRNYEEAINEYQNALKLIEALGPGWETYVSNINNTISNIQKIKNSQLKKEYEVQQKLEIREIKELEFQKQIANQLDKERKHLKQKEIVLKDKEKEIIYLEQRKNVAFDSLDSAMNYIKQGDYDNAIIAYQNAGNIFAEIQWKDEIPIIEKSILKVEELRKNQKILKQKRMQETLERQKEDDAFQKQISQYLKQEREKLKKGEIELKKREEE
;
A
#
# COMPACT_ATOMS: atom_id res chain seq x y z
N GLN A 1 -86.45 29.72 -88.72
CA GLN A 1 -85.01 29.80 -89.08
C GLN A 1 -84.22 30.72 -88.13
N GLN A 2 -84.65 31.95 -87.86
CA GLN A 2 -83.96 32.84 -86.89
C GLN A 2 -83.89 32.29 -85.46
N GLU A 3 -84.91 31.55 -85.01
CA GLU A 3 -84.97 30.96 -83.66
C GLU A 3 -83.99 29.79 -83.44
N GLN A 4 -83.72 28.99 -84.48
CA GLN A 4 -82.72 27.91 -84.43
C GLN A 4 -81.28 28.45 -84.40
N ILE A 5 -81.02 29.56 -85.11
CA ILE A 5 -79.73 30.26 -85.08
C ILE A 5 -79.48 30.88 -83.70
N PHE A 6 -80.52 31.44 -83.07
CA PHE A 6 -80.46 31.99 -81.71
C PHE A 6 -80.19 30.91 -80.64
N GLN A 7 -80.82 29.74 -80.74
CA GLN A 7 -80.55 28.61 -79.83
C GLN A 7 -79.14 28.04 -80.00
N SER A 8 -78.65 27.91 -81.24
CA SER A 8 -77.29 27.44 -81.54
C SER A 8 -76.20 28.42 -81.03
N ALA A 9 -76.44 29.73 -81.15
CA ALA A 9 -75.53 30.74 -80.60
C ALA A 9 -75.46 30.69 -79.06
N LYS A 10 -76.61 30.45 -78.40
CA LYS A 10 -76.69 30.27 -76.94
C LYS A 10 -75.96 29.02 -76.46
N GLU A 11 -76.04 27.93 -77.23
CA GLU A 11 -75.35 26.67 -76.96
C GLU A 11 -73.82 26.78 -77.15
N LEU A 12 -73.38 27.48 -78.20
CA LEU A 12 -71.95 27.76 -78.42
C LEU A 12 -71.37 28.67 -77.32
N ASP A 13 -72.11 29.68 -76.87
CA ASP A 13 -71.67 30.56 -75.77
C ASP A 13 -71.61 29.81 -74.43
N LEU A 14 -72.57 28.92 -74.16
CA LEU A 14 -72.54 28.04 -72.99
C LEU A 14 -71.33 27.10 -73.01
N ARG A 15 -71.05 26.49 -74.16
CA ARG A 15 -69.88 25.60 -74.34
C ARG A 15 -68.56 26.35 -74.20
N ARG A 16 -68.50 27.60 -74.67
CA ARG A 16 -67.35 28.48 -74.49
C ARG A 16 -67.13 28.81 -73.01
N ARG A 17 -68.18 29.20 -72.28
CA ARG A 17 -68.09 29.48 -70.83
C ARG A 17 -67.66 28.25 -70.04
N GLN A 18 -68.21 27.08 -70.34
CA GLN A 18 -67.81 25.81 -69.71
C GLN A 18 -66.35 25.45 -70.02
N PHE A 19 -65.88 25.73 -71.24
CA PHE A 19 -64.48 25.52 -71.60
C PHE A 19 -63.57 26.51 -70.87
N GLU A 20 -63.94 27.78 -70.79
CA GLU A 20 -63.20 28.82 -70.06
C GLU A 20 -63.15 28.52 -68.56
N GLU A 21 -64.25 28.07 -67.95
CA GLU A 21 -64.32 27.68 -66.53
C GLU A 21 -63.48 26.43 -66.23
N LYS A 22 -63.54 25.39 -67.09
CA LYS A 22 -62.67 24.22 -66.97
C LYS A 22 -61.20 24.58 -67.07
N ARG A 23 -60.85 25.45 -68.02
CA ARG A 23 -59.47 25.92 -68.20
C ARG A 23 -59.00 26.74 -67.01
N GLU A 24 -59.88 27.55 -66.42
CA GLU A 24 -59.57 28.30 -65.19
C GLU A 24 -59.34 27.36 -64.00
N ASP A 25 -60.17 26.32 -63.85
CA ASP A 25 -60.00 25.29 -62.81
C ASP A 25 -58.69 24.50 -62.98
N GLU A 26 -58.35 24.10 -64.21
CA GLU A 26 -57.07 23.46 -64.54
C GLU A 26 -55.89 24.36 -64.17
N THR A 27 -55.91 25.64 -64.54
CA THR A 27 -54.83 26.58 -64.20
C THR A 27 -54.69 26.83 -62.69
N LYS A 28 -55.80 26.78 -61.93
CA LYS A 28 -55.75 26.87 -60.45
C LYS A 28 -55.08 25.65 -59.85
N LYS A 29 -55.39 24.45 -60.36
CA LYS A 29 -54.76 23.19 -59.93
C LYS A 29 -53.26 23.16 -60.26
N GLU A 30 -52.87 23.63 -61.44
CA GLU A 30 -51.45 23.75 -61.84
C GLU A 30 -50.67 24.71 -60.92
N LYS A 31 -51.21 25.91 -60.67
CA LYS A 31 -50.59 26.89 -59.76
C LYS A 31 -50.46 26.35 -58.34
N HIS A 32 -51.48 25.62 -57.89
CA HIS A 32 -51.44 24.99 -56.58
C HIS A 32 -50.35 23.91 -56.52
N PHE A 33 -50.25 23.04 -57.53
CA PHE A 33 -49.18 22.04 -57.66
C PHE A 33 -47.78 22.67 -57.59
N PHE A 34 -47.53 23.73 -58.37
CA PHE A 34 -46.21 24.40 -58.36
C PHE A 34 -45.90 25.09 -57.02
N THR A 35 -46.92 25.56 -56.30
CA THR A 35 -46.73 26.12 -54.96
C THR A 35 -46.30 25.04 -53.97
N ILE A 36 -46.94 23.86 -54.00
CA ILE A 36 -46.52 22.71 -53.16
C ILE A 36 -45.13 22.23 -53.54
N LEU A 37 -44.83 22.14 -54.84
CA LEU A 37 -43.51 21.72 -55.31
C LEU A 37 -42.40 22.69 -54.87
N SER A 38 -42.63 23.99 -55.00
CA SER A 38 -41.70 25.02 -54.52
C SER A 38 -41.52 24.97 -53.00
N ASN A 39 -42.57 24.62 -52.25
CA ASN A 39 -42.48 24.42 -50.80
C ASN A 39 -41.63 23.19 -50.47
N ALA A 40 -41.87 22.06 -51.14
CA ALA A 40 -41.09 20.83 -50.97
C ALA A 40 -39.59 21.05 -51.25
N ASP A 41 -39.27 21.77 -52.32
CA ASP A 41 -37.89 22.14 -52.66
C ASP A 41 -37.25 23.03 -51.57
N GLY A 42 -37.99 24.01 -51.04
CA GLY A 42 -37.54 24.86 -49.94
C GLY A 42 -37.24 24.06 -48.66
N ILE A 43 -38.13 23.14 -48.29
CA ILE A 43 -37.97 22.26 -47.12
C ILE A 43 -36.77 21.31 -47.33
N LEU A 44 -36.57 20.82 -48.55
CA LEU A 44 -35.41 20.01 -48.90
C LEU A 44 -34.10 20.79 -48.75
N GLN A 45 -34.06 22.06 -49.15
CA GLN A 45 -32.90 22.94 -48.94
C GLN A 45 -32.59 23.14 -47.46
N SER A 46 -33.62 23.21 -46.62
CA SER A 46 -33.50 23.20 -45.15
C SER A 46 -33.08 21.85 -44.56
N ARG A 47 -32.84 20.83 -45.40
CA ARG A 47 -32.47 19.44 -45.02
C ARG A 47 -33.48 18.74 -44.12
N ASN A 48 -34.72 19.21 -44.08
CA ASN A 48 -35.78 18.51 -43.38
C ASN A 48 -36.36 17.43 -44.29
N TYR A 49 -35.65 16.29 -44.36
CA TYR A 49 -35.92 15.24 -45.34
C TYR A 49 -37.30 14.59 -45.16
N GLU A 50 -37.82 14.49 -43.94
CA GLU A 50 -39.12 13.86 -43.70
C GLU A 50 -40.26 14.74 -44.16
N GLU A 51 -40.21 16.02 -43.81
CA GLU A 51 -41.19 17.01 -44.26
C GLU A 51 -41.11 17.22 -45.77
N ALA A 52 -39.91 17.23 -46.37
CA ALA A 52 -39.74 17.32 -47.81
C ALA A 52 -40.38 16.13 -48.53
N ILE A 53 -40.17 14.89 -48.05
CA ILE A 53 -40.81 13.70 -48.62
C ILE A 53 -42.33 13.79 -48.54
N ASN A 54 -42.87 14.24 -47.40
CA ASN A 54 -44.32 14.40 -47.22
C ASN A 54 -44.91 15.43 -48.20
N GLU A 55 -44.23 16.57 -48.40
CA GLU A 55 -44.68 17.61 -49.34
C GLU A 55 -44.54 17.16 -50.81
N TYR A 56 -43.49 16.42 -51.17
CA TYR A 56 -43.40 15.79 -52.49
C TYR A 56 -44.49 14.74 -52.72
N GLN A 57 -44.87 13.97 -51.70
CA GLN A 57 -46.01 13.04 -51.78
C GLN A 57 -47.34 13.79 -51.94
N ASN A 58 -47.49 14.94 -51.31
CA ASN A 58 -48.66 15.82 -51.51
C ASN A 58 -48.70 16.37 -52.94
N ALA A 59 -47.56 16.76 -53.51
CA ALA A 59 -47.45 17.17 -54.91
C ALA A 59 -47.84 16.04 -55.87
N LEU A 60 -47.44 14.79 -55.58
CA LEU A 60 -47.85 13.62 -56.38
C LEU A 60 -49.37 13.40 -56.36
N LYS A 61 -50.04 13.58 -55.22
CA LYS A 61 -51.52 13.47 -55.16
C LYS A 61 -52.22 14.53 -56.01
N LEU A 62 -51.67 15.74 -56.09
CA LEU A 62 -52.24 16.80 -56.93
C LEU A 62 -52.04 16.54 -58.42
N ILE A 63 -50.93 15.91 -58.79
CA ILE A 63 -50.59 15.66 -60.19
C ILE A 63 -51.50 14.60 -60.83
N GLU A 64 -51.99 13.65 -60.04
CA GLU A 64 -53.00 12.66 -60.47
C GLU A 64 -54.31 13.34 -60.92
N ALA A 65 -54.63 14.53 -60.38
CA ALA A 65 -55.82 15.30 -60.74
C ALA A 65 -55.65 16.20 -61.99
N LEU A 66 -54.43 16.34 -62.52
CA LEU A 66 -54.12 17.19 -63.68
C LEU A 66 -54.19 16.44 -65.04
N GLY A 67 -54.30 15.11 -65.03
CA GLY A 67 -54.48 14.31 -66.24
C GLY A 67 -53.18 13.97 -67.00
N PRO A 68 -53.28 13.43 -68.23
CA PRO A 68 -52.13 12.97 -69.01
C PRO A 68 -51.24 14.14 -69.48
N GLY A 69 -49.92 13.94 -69.49
CA GLY A 69 -48.92 14.96 -69.87
C GLY A 69 -47.99 15.41 -68.73
N TRP A 70 -48.22 14.95 -67.50
CA TRP A 70 -47.44 15.29 -66.30
C TRP A 70 -46.51 14.15 -65.83
N GLU A 71 -46.35 13.10 -66.62
CA GLU A 71 -45.62 11.87 -66.25
C GLU A 71 -44.13 12.14 -65.95
N THR A 72 -43.53 13.11 -66.63
CA THR A 72 -42.15 13.54 -66.40
C THR A 72 -41.97 14.12 -64.98
N TYR A 73 -42.93 14.88 -64.48
CA TYR A 73 -42.89 15.44 -63.13
C TYR A 73 -43.09 14.36 -62.07
N VAL A 74 -43.98 13.39 -62.30
CA VAL A 74 -44.13 12.20 -61.44
C VAL A 74 -42.80 11.47 -61.30
N SER A 75 -42.13 11.20 -62.42
CA SER A 75 -40.82 10.52 -62.44
C SER A 75 -39.76 11.32 -61.67
N ASN A 76 -39.68 12.63 -61.89
CA ASN A 76 -38.72 13.50 -61.21
C ASN A 76 -38.96 13.54 -59.69
N ILE A 77 -40.21 13.71 -59.25
CA ILE A 77 -40.55 13.74 -57.82
C ILE A 77 -40.21 12.39 -57.16
N ASN A 78 -40.54 11.26 -57.80
CA ASN A 78 -40.19 9.94 -57.30
C ASN A 78 -38.68 9.72 -57.20
N ASN A 79 -37.91 10.18 -58.20
CA ASN A 79 -36.45 10.13 -58.18
C ASN A 79 -35.88 10.98 -57.03
N THR A 80 -36.44 12.17 -56.80
CA THR A 80 -36.05 13.04 -55.69
C THR A 80 -36.35 12.39 -54.33
N ILE A 81 -37.55 11.85 -54.12
CA ILE A 81 -37.91 11.10 -52.90
C ILE A 81 -36.93 9.93 -52.69
N SER A 82 -36.66 9.13 -53.73
CA SER A 82 -35.72 8.00 -53.66
C SER A 82 -34.31 8.44 -53.26
N ASN A 83 -33.81 9.54 -53.82
CA ASN A 83 -32.51 10.10 -53.48
C ASN A 83 -32.45 10.60 -52.03
N ILE A 84 -33.50 11.28 -51.56
CA ILE A 84 -33.61 11.73 -50.16
C ILE A 84 -33.57 10.53 -49.21
N GLN A 85 -34.35 9.48 -49.51
CA GLN A 85 -34.38 8.25 -48.70
C GLN A 85 -33.01 7.58 -48.65
N LYS A 86 -32.27 7.51 -49.77
CA LYS A 86 -30.90 6.98 -49.80
C LYS A 86 -29.95 7.79 -48.92
N ILE A 87 -30.04 9.11 -48.94
CA ILE A 87 -29.22 10.00 -48.10
C ILE A 87 -29.53 9.76 -46.62
N LYS A 88 -30.82 9.75 -46.24
CA LYS A 88 -31.26 9.50 -44.86
C LYS A 88 -30.77 8.15 -44.33
N ASN A 89 -30.94 7.08 -45.12
CA ASN A 89 -30.49 5.74 -44.73
C ASN A 89 -28.97 5.66 -44.58
N SER A 90 -28.22 6.36 -45.43
CA SER A 90 -26.76 6.44 -45.33
C SER A 90 -26.31 7.19 -44.06
N GLN A 91 -26.99 8.27 -43.68
CA GLN A 91 -26.72 9.01 -42.44
C GLN A 91 -27.01 8.14 -41.22
N LEU A 92 -28.19 7.51 -41.17
CA LEU A 92 -28.59 6.63 -40.07
C LEU A 92 -27.60 5.46 -39.88
N LYS A 93 -27.14 4.86 -40.99
CA LYS A 93 -26.13 3.80 -40.94
C LYS A 93 -24.81 4.29 -40.34
N LYS A 94 -24.34 5.47 -40.74
CA LYS A 94 -23.10 6.06 -40.19
C LYS A 94 -23.24 6.37 -38.70
N GLU A 95 -24.36 6.92 -38.28
CA GLU A 95 -24.65 7.19 -36.87
C GLU A 95 -24.63 5.91 -36.04
N TYR A 96 -25.28 4.86 -36.54
CA TYR A 96 -25.29 3.55 -35.89
C TYR A 96 -23.88 2.93 -35.78
N GLU A 97 -23.07 3.00 -36.85
CA GLU A 97 -21.67 2.53 -36.81
C GLU A 97 -20.81 3.32 -35.81
N VAL A 98 -21.03 4.64 -35.68
CA VAL A 98 -20.35 5.46 -34.68
C VAL A 98 -20.78 5.04 -33.27
N GLN A 99 -22.08 4.83 -33.04
CA GLN A 99 -22.60 4.42 -31.75
C GLN A 99 -22.00 3.07 -31.30
N GLN A 100 -21.97 2.08 -32.18
CA GLN A 100 -21.35 0.78 -31.88
C GLN A 100 -19.86 0.91 -31.53
N LYS A 101 -19.11 1.76 -32.25
CA LYS A 101 -17.69 2.00 -31.96
C LYS A 101 -17.50 2.64 -30.59
N LEU A 102 -18.39 3.54 -30.18
CA LEU A 102 -18.34 4.16 -28.85
C LEU A 102 -18.63 3.13 -27.76
N GLU A 103 -19.66 2.31 -27.93
CA GLU A 103 -20.03 1.27 -26.97
C GLU A 103 -18.90 0.23 -26.80
N ILE A 104 -18.28 -0.21 -27.90
CA ILE A 104 -17.11 -1.11 -27.83
C ILE A 104 -15.94 -0.46 -27.10
N ARG A 105 -15.70 0.84 -27.30
CA ARG A 105 -14.63 1.57 -26.59
C ARG A 105 -14.92 1.64 -25.09
N GLU A 106 -16.17 1.91 -24.71
CA GLU A 106 -16.60 1.97 -23.32
C GLU A 106 -16.45 0.62 -22.62
N ILE A 107 -16.85 -0.48 -23.27
CA ILE A 107 -16.65 -1.84 -22.74
C ILE A 107 -15.15 -2.13 -22.53
N LYS A 108 -14.31 -1.82 -23.51
CA LYS A 108 -12.85 -2.02 -23.40
C LYS A 108 -12.23 -1.18 -22.29
N GLU A 109 -12.67 0.05 -22.12
CA GLU A 109 -12.22 0.93 -21.04
C GLU A 109 -12.61 0.35 -19.67
N LEU A 110 -13.85 -0.14 -19.53
CA LEU A 110 -14.31 -0.78 -18.30
C LEU A 110 -13.52 -2.07 -17.98
N GLU A 111 -13.22 -2.88 -18.99
CA GLU A 111 -12.38 -4.07 -18.82
C GLU A 111 -10.96 -3.71 -18.38
N PHE A 112 -10.38 -2.68 -19.00
CA PHE A 112 -9.06 -2.16 -18.64
C PHE A 112 -9.02 -1.65 -17.19
N GLN A 113 -10.02 -0.88 -16.78
CA GLN A 113 -10.15 -0.41 -15.39
C GLN A 113 -10.28 -1.56 -14.39
N LYS A 114 -11.05 -2.60 -14.72
CA LYS A 114 -11.15 -3.82 -13.89
C LYS A 114 -9.81 -4.54 -13.78
N GLN A 115 -9.04 -4.63 -14.86
CA GLN A 115 -7.72 -5.24 -14.83
C GLN A 115 -6.74 -4.47 -13.94
N ILE A 116 -6.72 -3.13 -14.04
CA ILE A 116 -5.91 -2.27 -13.16
C ILE A 116 -6.31 -2.46 -11.71
N ALA A 117 -7.61 -2.39 -11.39
CA ALA A 117 -8.09 -2.56 -10.02
C ALA A 117 -7.64 -3.90 -9.42
N ASN A 118 -7.73 -4.98 -10.19
CA ASN A 118 -7.28 -6.31 -9.77
C ASN A 118 -5.77 -6.38 -9.53
N GLN A 119 -4.96 -5.72 -10.37
CA GLN A 119 -3.50 -5.66 -10.18
C GLN A 119 -3.14 -4.87 -8.93
N LEU A 120 -3.74 -3.69 -8.74
CA LEU A 120 -3.53 -2.87 -7.56
C LEU A 120 -3.92 -3.58 -6.27
N ASP A 121 -5.01 -4.35 -6.27
CA ASP A 121 -5.42 -5.14 -5.10
C ASP A 121 -4.44 -6.27 -4.77
N LYS A 122 -3.86 -6.92 -5.78
CA LYS A 122 -2.81 -7.93 -5.57
C LYS A 122 -1.56 -7.30 -4.96
N GLU A 123 -1.12 -6.18 -5.50
CA GLU A 123 0.04 -5.45 -4.99
C GLU A 123 -0.18 -4.97 -3.55
N ARG A 124 -1.37 -4.41 -3.25
CA ARG A 124 -1.74 -4.00 -1.89
C ARG A 124 -1.69 -5.15 -0.90
N LYS A 125 -2.19 -6.33 -1.25
CA LYS A 125 -2.12 -7.52 -0.39
C LYS A 125 -0.68 -7.96 -0.15
N HIS A 126 0.13 -7.98 -1.19
CA HIS A 126 1.54 -8.35 -1.09
C HIS A 126 2.35 -7.34 -0.25
N LEU A 127 2.09 -6.04 -0.40
CA LEU A 127 2.71 -5.00 0.43
C LEU A 127 2.32 -5.13 1.90
N LYS A 128 1.05 -5.39 2.21
CA LYS A 128 0.61 -5.64 3.59
C LYS A 128 1.31 -6.84 4.23
N GLN A 129 1.47 -7.93 3.47
CA GLN A 129 2.19 -9.11 3.95
C GLN A 129 3.67 -8.78 4.23
N LYS A 130 4.33 -8.06 3.32
CA LYS A 130 5.72 -7.60 3.54
C LYS A 130 5.83 -6.68 4.75
N GLU A 131 4.89 -5.78 4.95
CA GLU A 131 4.87 -4.87 6.10
C GLU A 131 4.78 -5.63 7.43
N ILE A 132 3.92 -6.65 7.52
CA ILE A 132 3.81 -7.50 8.72
C ILE A 132 5.14 -8.19 9.00
N VAL A 133 5.75 -8.82 7.99
CA VAL A 133 7.04 -9.51 8.14
C VAL A 133 8.14 -8.54 8.58
N LEU A 134 8.16 -7.31 8.05
CA LEU A 134 9.12 -6.29 8.46
C LEU A 134 8.91 -5.83 9.90
N LYS A 135 7.66 -5.61 10.32
CA LYS A 135 7.32 -5.25 11.70
C LYS A 135 7.71 -6.34 12.70
N ASP A 136 7.53 -7.61 12.34
CA ASP A 136 7.93 -8.72 13.20
C ASP A 136 9.46 -8.81 13.32
N LYS A 137 10.19 -8.62 12.21
CA LYS A 137 11.66 -8.53 12.24
C LYS A 137 12.18 -7.34 13.05
N GLU A 138 11.52 -6.18 12.95
CA GLU A 138 11.90 -5.00 13.71
C GLU A 138 11.73 -5.23 15.22
N LYS A 139 10.63 -5.85 15.64
CA LYS A 139 10.43 -6.26 17.03
C LYS A 139 11.49 -7.25 17.50
N GLU A 140 11.86 -8.21 16.65
CA GLU A 140 12.91 -9.18 16.95
C GLU A 140 14.26 -8.48 17.15
N ILE A 141 14.64 -7.55 16.27
CA ILE A 141 15.87 -6.76 16.40
C ILE A 141 15.88 -5.95 17.70
N ILE A 142 14.77 -5.26 18.00
CA ILE A 142 14.65 -4.47 19.24
C ILE A 142 14.79 -5.38 20.47
N TYR A 143 14.15 -6.55 20.46
CA TYR A 143 14.26 -7.51 21.55
C TYR A 143 15.70 -8.00 21.74
N LEU A 144 16.39 -8.36 20.64
CA LEU A 144 17.79 -8.79 20.68
C LEU A 144 18.70 -7.68 21.22
N GLU A 145 18.49 -6.44 20.80
CA GLU A 145 19.26 -5.28 21.25
C GLU A 145 19.04 -4.97 22.74
N GLN A 146 17.80 -5.08 23.21
CA GLN A 146 17.48 -4.94 24.65
C GLN A 146 18.16 -6.02 25.49
N ARG A 147 18.07 -7.30 25.08
CA ARG A 147 18.74 -8.40 25.81
C ARG A 147 20.25 -8.22 25.79
N LYS A 148 20.83 -7.79 24.66
CA LYS A 148 22.24 -7.45 24.52
C LYS A 148 22.68 -6.36 25.50
N ASN A 149 21.90 -5.30 25.67
CA ASN A 149 22.21 -4.24 26.64
C ASN A 149 22.21 -4.78 28.07
N VAL A 150 21.22 -5.59 28.45
CA VAL A 150 21.17 -6.22 29.79
C VAL A 150 22.37 -7.14 30.04
N ALA A 151 22.83 -7.86 29.01
CA ALA A 151 24.03 -8.67 29.12
C ALA A 151 25.28 -7.81 29.35
N PHE A 152 25.43 -6.68 28.65
CA PHE A 152 26.53 -5.74 28.89
C PHE A 152 26.48 -5.11 30.29
N ASP A 153 25.31 -4.72 30.77
CA ASP A 153 25.15 -4.23 32.15
C ASP A 153 25.60 -5.26 33.18
N SER A 154 25.36 -6.55 32.90
CA SER A 154 25.82 -7.67 33.74
C SER A 154 27.35 -7.80 33.70
N LEU A 155 27.99 -7.60 32.53
CA LEU A 155 29.45 -7.60 32.41
C LEU A 155 30.09 -6.41 33.16
N ASP A 156 29.50 -5.22 33.06
CA ASP A 156 29.96 -4.04 33.80
C ASP A 156 29.84 -4.24 35.31
N SER A 157 28.73 -4.84 35.75
CA SER A 157 28.53 -5.24 37.15
C SER A 157 29.60 -6.23 37.60
N ALA A 158 29.92 -7.24 36.78
CA ALA A 158 30.97 -8.21 37.07
C ALA A 158 32.34 -7.54 37.25
N MET A 159 32.69 -6.60 36.37
CA MET A 159 33.94 -5.84 36.49
C MET A 159 33.98 -5.00 37.78
N ASN A 160 32.86 -4.41 38.18
CA ASN A 160 32.77 -3.65 39.43
C ASN A 160 32.92 -4.55 40.67
N TYR A 161 32.34 -5.75 40.68
CA TYR A 161 32.53 -6.72 41.76
C TYR A 161 33.98 -7.19 41.89
N ILE A 162 34.68 -7.38 40.77
CA ILE A 162 36.13 -7.70 40.78
C ILE A 162 36.93 -6.59 41.45
N LYS A 163 36.64 -5.31 41.13
CA LYS A 163 37.30 -4.16 41.75
C LYS A 163 37.07 -4.09 43.26
N GLN A 164 35.89 -4.50 43.72
CA GLN A 164 35.55 -4.58 45.14
C GLN A 164 36.13 -5.82 45.84
N GLY A 165 36.71 -6.77 45.08
CA GLY A 165 37.23 -8.03 45.60
C GLY A 165 36.14 -9.08 45.90
N ASP A 166 34.92 -8.85 45.43
CA ASP A 166 33.79 -9.77 45.55
C ASP A 166 33.73 -10.71 44.34
N TYR A 167 34.57 -11.74 44.38
CA TYR A 167 34.71 -12.64 43.25
C TYR A 167 33.51 -13.57 43.03
N ASP A 168 32.73 -13.85 44.08
CA ASP A 168 31.57 -14.75 43.94
C ASP A 168 30.44 -14.06 43.17
N ASN A 169 30.14 -12.80 43.49
CA ASN A 169 29.16 -12.01 42.74
C ASN A 169 29.65 -11.68 41.32
N ALA A 170 30.96 -11.49 41.12
CA ALA A 170 31.53 -11.31 39.78
C ALA A 170 31.30 -12.54 38.87
N ILE A 171 31.47 -13.76 39.40
CA ILE A 171 31.24 -15.00 38.63
C ILE A 171 29.77 -15.12 38.24
N ILE A 172 28.85 -14.85 39.17
CA ILE A 172 27.39 -14.89 38.90
C ILE A 172 27.03 -13.89 37.80
N ALA A 173 27.56 -12.67 37.87
CA ALA A 173 27.30 -11.64 36.88
C ALA A 173 27.81 -12.00 35.47
N TYR A 174 29.00 -12.62 35.36
CA TYR A 174 29.48 -13.17 34.09
C TYR A 174 28.64 -14.33 33.58
N GLN A 175 28.20 -15.24 34.45
CA GLN A 175 27.31 -16.34 34.07
C GLN A 175 25.97 -15.81 33.55
N ASN A 176 25.42 -14.77 34.18
CA ASN A 176 24.18 -14.13 33.72
C ASN A 176 24.35 -13.53 32.32
N ALA A 177 25.46 -12.81 32.07
CA ALA A 177 25.77 -12.29 30.74
C ALA A 177 25.90 -13.42 29.70
N GLY A 178 26.60 -14.50 30.04
CA GLY A 178 26.77 -15.68 29.17
C GLY A 178 25.45 -16.37 28.85
N ASN A 179 24.56 -16.53 29.84
CA ASN A 179 23.23 -17.09 29.64
C ASN A 179 22.37 -16.22 28.72
N ILE A 180 22.42 -14.90 28.88
CA ILE A 180 21.68 -13.98 28.01
C ILE A 180 22.23 -14.04 26.58
N PHE A 181 23.56 -14.05 26.40
CA PHE A 181 24.17 -14.21 25.07
C PHE A 181 23.84 -15.55 24.43
N ALA A 182 23.80 -16.64 25.20
CA ALA A 182 23.34 -17.94 24.70
C ALA A 182 21.87 -17.90 24.26
N GLU A 183 20.99 -17.24 25.03
CA GLU A 183 19.57 -17.07 24.70
C GLU A 183 19.36 -16.30 23.39
N ILE A 184 20.12 -15.23 23.17
CA ILE A 184 20.07 -14.44 21.93
C ILE A 184 20.95 -15.02 20.82
N GLN A 185 21.48 -16.24 21.03
CA GLN A 185 22.35 -16.98 20.10
C GLN A 185 23.63 -16.24 19.68
N TRP A 186 24.11 -15.31 20.52
CA TRP A 186 25.35 -14.60 20.28
C TRP A 186 26.55 -15.40 20.79
N LYS A 187 26.91 -16.44 20.03
CA LYS A 187 27.84 -17.49 20.47
C LYS A 187 29.31 -17.05 20.51
N ASP A 188 29.69 -16.05 19.73
CA ASP A 188 31.09 -15.64 19.59
C ASP A 188 31.67 -15.07 20.90
N GLU A 189 30.83 -14.46 21.73
CA GLU A 189 31.23 -13.82 22.99
C GLU A 189 31.26 -14.80 24.18
N ILE A 190 30.58 -15.94 24.08
CA ILE A 190 30.49 -16.94 25.17
C ILE A 190 31.88 -17.45 25.60
N PRO A 191 32.79 -17.87 24.67
CA PRO A 191 34.12 -18.33 25.05
C PRO A 191 34.94 -17.26 25.79
N ILE A 192 34.72 -15.97 25.47
CA ILE A 192 35.43 -14.85 26.10
C ILE A 192 34.94 -14.66 27.54
N ILE A 193 33.62 -14.80 27.77
CA ILE A 193 33.02 -14.78 29.10
C ILE A 193 33.52 -15.97 29.92
N GLU A 194 33.52 -17.18 29.37
CA GLU A 194 34.00 -18.38 30.08
C GLU A 194 35.46 -18.23 30.52
N LYS A 195 36.32 -17.72 29.63
CA LYS A 195 37.72 -17.41 29.96
C LYS A 195 37.82 -16.36 31.07
N SER A 196 36.93 -15.37 31.08
CA SER A 196 36.88 -14.35 32.13
C SER A 196 36.44 -14.93 33.48
N ILE A 197 35.45 -15.83 33.48
CA ILE A 197 35.03 -16.58 34.68
C ILE A 197 36.21 -17.37 35.25
N LEU A 198 36.91 -18.15 34.42
CA LEU A 198 38.08 -18.93 34.85
C LEU A 198 39.15 -18.05 35.52
N LYS A 199 39.42 -16.87 34.94
CA LYS A 199 40.37 -15.91 35.50
C LYS A 199 39.93 -15.38 36.88
N VAL A 200 38.63 -15.09 37.05
CA VAL A 200 38.09 -14.65 38.35
C VAL A 200 38.13 -15.76 39.39
N GLU A 201 37.88 -17.00 39.00
CA GLU A 201 38.00 -18.16 39.89
C GLU A 201 39.44 -18.37 40.38
N GLU A 202 40.43 -18.17 39.52
CA GLU A 202 41.84 -18.21 39.89
C GLU A 202 42.18 -17.12 40.91
N LEU A 203 41.71 -15.88 40.69
CA LEU A 203 41.88 -14.79 41.65
C LEU A 203 41.25 -15.10 43.01
N ARG A 204 40.04 -15.67 43.01
CA ARG A 204 39.35 -16.11 44.23
C ARG A 204 40.16 -17.18 44.98
N LYS A 205 40.72 -18.15 44.27
CA LYS A 205 41.55 -19.21 44.87
C LYS A 205 42.83 -18.62 45.48
N ASN A 206 43.51 -17.74 44.74
CA ASN A 206 44.72 -17.07 45.22
C ASN A 206 44.45 -16.22 46.47
N GLN A 207 43.31 -15.52 46.53
CA GLN A 207 42.90 -14.77 47.73
C GLN A 207 42.70 -15.69 48.95
N LYS A 208 42.08 -16.86 48.76
CA LYS A 208 41.90 -17.85 49.85
C LYS A 208 43.24 -18.39 50.35
N ILE A 209 44.15 -18.74 49.43
CA ILE A 209 45.51 -19.20 49.76
C ILE A 209 46.27 -18.11 50.53
N LEU A 210 46.20 -16.86 50.07
CA LEU A 210 46.89 -15.74 50.71
C LEU A 210 46.36 -15.48 52.14
N LYS A 211 45.04 -15.59 52.34
CA LYS A 211 44.42 -15.51 53.68
C LYS A 211 44.90 -16.65 54.59
N GLN A 212 44.95 -17.90 54.08
CA GLN A 212 45.47 -19.04 54.84
C GLN A 212 46.94 -18.86 55.23
N LYS A 213 47.79 -18.41 54.29
CA LYS A 213 49.21 -18.16 54.56
C LYS A 213 49.41 -17.09 55.62
N ARG A 214 48.68 -15.97 55.54
CA ARG A 214 48.71 -14.93 56.58
C ARG A 214 48.26 -15.45 57.95
N MET A 215 47.28 -16.34 57.98
CA MET A 215 46.82 -16.98 59.22
C MET A 215 47.89 -17.92 59.80
N GLN A 216 48.59 -18.67 58.95
CA GLN A 216 49.72 -19.51 59.38
C GLN A 216 50.88 -18.67 59.91
N GLU A 217 51.28 -17.61 59.20
CA GLU A 217 52.35 -16.70 59.63
C GLU A 217 52.02 -16.01 60.97
N THR A 218 50.75 -15.64 61.20
CA THR A 218 50.33 -15.07 62.48
C THR A 218 50.33 -16.10 63.61
N LEU A 219 49.93 -17.35 63.34
CA LEU A 219 50.01 -18.44 64.32
C LEU A 219 51.46 -18.83 64.63
N GLU A 220 52.36 -18.84 63.65
CA GLU A 220 53.79 -19.10 63.85
C GLU A 220 54.43 -18.02 64.72
N ARG A 221 54.18 -16.73 64.43
CA ARG A 221 54.65 -15.63 65.29
C ARG A 221 54.14 -15.75 66.71
N GLN A 222 52.87 -16.07 66.91
CA GLN A 222 52.32 -16.30 68.25
C GLN A 222 53.01 -17.46 68.97
N LYS A 223 53.30 -18.57 68.26
CA LYS A 223 54.04 -19.70 68.83
C LYS A 223 55.48 -19.34 69.20
N GLU A 224 56.16 -18.54 68.37
CA GLU A 224 57.50 -18.03 68.64
C GLU A 224 57.50 -17.11 69.86
N ASP A 225 56.54 -16.19 69.95
CA ASP A 225 56.35 -15.29 71.10
C ASP A 225 56.07 -16.10 72.38
N ASP A 226 55.18 -17.11 72.32
CA ASP A 226 54.87 -18.00 73.44
C ASP A 226 56.10 -18.82 73.88
N ALA A 227 56.88 -19.33 72.92
CA ALA A 227 58.11 -20.07 73.20
C ALA A 227 59.16 -19.17 73.86
N PHE A 228 59.31 -17.95 73.37
CA PHE A 228 60.18 -16.93 73.94
C PHE A 228 59.76 -16.57 75.37
N GLN A 229 58.46 -16.33 75.61
CA GLN A 229 57.95 -16.07 76.96
C GLN A 229 58.19 -17.24 77.92
N LYS A 230 58.01 -18.49 77.46
CA LYS A 230 58.35 -19.69 78.26
C LYS A 230 59.82 -19.73 78.60
N GLN A 231 60.71 -19.44 77.65
CA GLN A 231 62.15 -19.42 77.87
C GLN A 231 62.55 -18.33 78.88
N ILE A 232 61.99 -17.12 78.78
CA ILE A 232 62.17 -16.05 79.78
C ILE A 232 61.70 -16.53 81.16
N SER A 233 60.53 -17.16 81.24
CA SER A 233 60.00 -17.63 82.53
C SER A 233 60.89 -18.69 83.18
N GLN A 234 61.48 -19.58 82.38
CA GLN A 234 62.44 -20.59 82.85
C GLN A 234 63.74 -19.95 83.32
N TYR A 235 64.27 -18.99 82.55
CA TYR A 235 65.45 -18.22 82.94
C TYR A 235 65.24 -17.48 84.26
N LEU A 236 64.13 -16.74 84.40
CA LEU A 236 63.78 -16.05 85.64
C LEU A 236 63.60 -16.99 86.84
N LYS A 237 63.07 -18.21 86.63
CA LYS A 237 62.98 -19.23 87.69
C LYS A 237 64.36 -19.71 88.11
N GLN A 238 65.25 -20.03 87.16
CA GLN A 238 66.61 -20.45 87.46
C GLN A 238 67.42 -19.35 88.17
N GLU A 239 67.25 -18.10 87.76
CA GLU A 239 67.89 -16.95 88.40
C GLU A 239 67.37 -16.75 89.83
N ARG A 240 66.06 -16.85 90.06
CA ARG A 240 65.47 -16.87 91.42
C ARG A 240 66.01 -18.01 92.28
N GLU A 241 66.18 -19.20 91.72
CA GLU A 241 66.76 -20.34 92.45
C GLU A 241 68.24 -20.12 92.79
N LYS A 242 69.02 -19.52 91.90
CA LYS A 242 70.41 -19.12 92.17
C LYS A 242 70.49 -18.06 93.26
N LEU A 243 69.63 -17.03 93.21
CA LEU A 243 69.56 -16.01 94.24
C LEU A 243 69.16 -16.60 95.60
N LYS A 244 68.19 -17.52 95.64
CA LYS A 244 67.84 -18.24 96.87
C LYS A 244 69.01 -19.08 97.42
N LYS A 245 69.77 -19.75 96.55
CA LYS A 245 70.97 -20.50 96.97
C LYS A 245 72.07 -19.57 97.48
N GLY A 246 72.27 -18.42 96.84
CA GLY A 246 73.19 -17.37 97.29
C GLY A 246 72.77 -16.73 98.61
N GLU A 247 71.47 -16.48 98.84
CA GLU A 247 70.95 -16.03 100.14
C GLU A 247 71.14 -17.08 101.24
N ILE A 248 70.99 -18.37 100.91
CA ILE A 248 71.25 -19.47 101.86
C ILE A 248 72.75 -19.60 102.16
N GLU A 249 73.63 -19.38 101.19
CA GLU A 249 75.09 -19.34 101.38
C GLU A 249 75.56 -18.12 102.18
N LEU A 250 74.96 -16.95 101.95
CA LEU A 250 75.23 -15.74 102.73
C LEU A 250 74.78 -15.92 104.18
N LYS A 251 73.60 -16.50 104.43
CA LYS A 251 73.15 -16.84 105.79
C LYS A 251 74.05 -17.86 106.49
N LYS A 252 74.62 -18.82 105.75
CA LYS A 252 75.60 -19.78 106.30
C LYS A 252 76.95 -19.15 106.61
N ARG A 253 77.35 -18.08 105.92
CA ARG A 253 78.55 -17.29 106.23
C ARG A 253 78.36 -16.28 107.36
N GLU A 254 77.13 -15.91 107.67
CA GLU A 254 76.79 -15.04 108.80
C GLU A 254 76.60 -15.82 110.12
N GLU A 255 76.57 -17.15 110.08
CA GLU A 255 76.48 -18.05 111.23
C GLU A 255 77.84 -18.71 111.63
N GLU A 256 78.95 -18.38 110.94
CA GLU A 256 80.35 -18.68 111.34
C GLU A 256 81.04 -17.44 111.92
#